data_AF-E3BKE1-F1
#
_entry.id   AF-E3BKE1-F1
#
_cell.length_a   1.000
_cell.length_b   1.000
_cell.length_c   1.000
_cell.angle_alpha   90.00
_cell.angle_beta   90.00
_cell.angle_gamma   90.00
#
_symmetry.space_group_name_H-M   'P 1'
#
loop_
_entity.id
_entity.type
_entity.pdbx_description
1 polymer ?
#
loop_
_entity_poly.entity_id
_entity_poly.type
_entity_poly.pdbx_seq_one_letter_code
_entity_poly.pdbx_strand_id
1 'polypeptide(L)'
;MAAASYRGFTLTTVGESTETWQVTIKKHTLTGSMAAVKKSIDWFCDTATLIDPKEFSAINSKAKEEGKPAQEDFNGYQLKNDTGDVNGWYCFFNGRLIKGGKLAIQKHIEAYLLAKQKAEQQQIKK
;
A
#
# COMPACT_ATOMS: atom_id res chain seq x y z
N MET A 1 -4.97 10.42 -36.52
CA MET A 1 -5.45 9.51 -35.44
C MET A 1 -4.45 8.38 -35.34
N ALA A 2 -3.68 8.31 -34.26
CA ALA A 2 -2.77 7.18 -34.06
C ALA A 2 -3.59 6.00 -33.54
N ALA A 3 -3.54 4.87 -34.24
CA ALA A 3 -4.12 3.62 -33.81
C ALA A 3 -2.99 2.66 -33.46
N ALA A 4 -2.99 2.14 -32.25
CA ALA A 4 -2.04 1.12 -31.81
C ALA A 4 -2.82 -0.14 -31.43
N SER A 5 -2.30 -1.32 -31.76
CA SER A 5 -2.89 -2.58 -31.32
C SER A 5 -2.07 -3.18 -30.17
N TYR A 6 -2.74 -3.65 -29.11
CA TYR A 6 -2.10 -4.33 -27.98
C TYR A 6 -2.94 -5.51 -27.51
N ARG A 7 -2.35 -6.72 -27.50
CA ARG A 7 -3.00 -8.00 -27.15
C ARG A 7 -4.37 -8.22 -27.83
N GLY A 8 -4.52 -7.77 -29.08
CA GLY A 8 -5.76 -7.91 -29.84
C GLY A 8 -6.80 -6.79 -29.63
N PHE A 9 -6.51 -5.79 -28.80
CA PHE A 9 -7.36 -4.61 -28.63
C PHE A 9 -6.82 -3.42 -29.43
N THR A 10 -7.72 -2.66 -30.06
CA THR A 10 -7.40 -1.42 -30.76
C THR A 10 -7.45 -0.26 -29.79
N LEU A 11 -6.32 0.41 -29.62
CA LEU A 11 -6.20 1.64 -28.87
C LEU A 11 -6.24 2.82 -29.84
N THR A 12 -7.10 3.78 -29.55
CA THR A 12 -7.25 5.02 -30.31
C THR A 12 -6.87 6.20 -29.44
N THR A 13 -6.17 7.18 -29.99
CA THR A 13 -5.94 8.44 -29.30
C THR A 13 -7.22 9.28 -29.29
N VAL A 14 -7.55 9.91 -28.16
CA VAL A 14 -8.70 10.82 -28.05
C VAL A 14 -8.22 12.26 -28.18
N GLY A 15 -8.63 12.92 -29.27
CA GLY A 15 -8.30 14.32 -29.57
C GLY A 15 -7.00 14.52 -30.36
N GLU A 16 -6.50 15.75 -30.37
CA GLU A 16 -5.22 16.16 -30.98
C GLU A 16 -4.00 15.83 -30.09
N SER A 17 -4.23 15.51 -28.82
CA SER A 17 -3.18 15.16 -27.86
C SER A 17 -2.85 13.66 -27.90
N THR A 18 -1.58 13.32 -28.12
CA THR A 18 -1.05 11.94 -28.07
C THR A 18 -0.96 11.34 -26.66
N GLU A 19 -1.43 12.05 -25.65
CA GLU A 19 -1.32 11.69 -24.23
C GLU A 19 -2.46 10.80 -23.75
N THR A 20 -3.66 10.98 -24.31
CA THR A 20 -4.86 10.26 -23.90
C THR A 20 -5.22 9.18 -24.90
N TRP A 21 -5.17 7.94 -24.41
CA TRP A 21 -5.49 6.73 -25.16
C TRP A 21 -6.81 6.16 -24.66
N GLN A 22 -7.59 5.67 -25.61
CA GLN A 22 -8.86 5.01 -25.38
C GLN A 22 -8.79 3.59 -25.90
N VAL A 23 -9.37 2.66 -25.14
CA VAL A 23 -9.61 1.30 -25.61
C VAL A 23 -11.05 0.91 -25.29
N THR A 24 -11.70 0.24 -26.24
CA THR A 24 -13.01 -0.34 -26.01
C THR A 24 -12.84 -1.84 -25.77
N ILE A 25 -13.10 -2.28 -24.55
CA ILE A 25 -13.08 -3.69 -24.18
C ILE A 25 -14.53 -4.14 -23.94
N LYS A 26 -15.04 -5.02 -24.81
CA LYS A 26 -16.44 -5.48 -24.83
C LYS A 26 -17.44 -4.31 -24.93
N LYS A 27 -18.02 -3.87 -23.79
CA LYS A 27 -19.01 -2.80 -23.68
C LYS A 27 -18.52 -1.56 -22.95
N HIS A 28 -17.25 -1.55 -22.53
CA HIS A 28 -16.69 -0.50 -21.71
C HIS A 28 -15.59 0.22 -22.47
N THR A 29 -15.68 1.54 -22.46
CA THR A 29 -14.69 2.42 -23.06
C THR A 29 -13.81 2.95 -21.94
N LEU A 30 -12.56 2.52 -21.92
CA LEU A 30 -11.55 2.92 -20.94
C LEU A 30 -10.69 4.03 -21.55
N THR A 31 -10.51 5.14 -20.84
CA THR A 31 -9.68 6.27 -21.27
C THR A 31 -8.60 6.57 -20.24
N GLY A 32 -7.36 6.75 -20.69
CA GLY A 32 -6.24 7.06 -19.80
C GLY A 32 -4.92 7.18 -20.54
N SER A 33 -3.81 7.25 -19.81
CA SER A 33 -2.49 7.24 -20.43
C SER A 33 -2.19 5.88 -21.08
N MET A 34 -1.32 5.86 -22.09
CA MET A 34 -0.95 4.63 -22.81
C MET A 34 -0.52 3.50 -21.85
N ALA A 35 0.24 3.84 -20.81
CA ALA A 35 0.71 2.89 -19.80
C ALA A 35 -0.42 2.34 -18.93
N ALA A 36 -1.37 3.20 -18.51
CA ALA A 36 -2.53 2.78 -17.73
C ALA A 36 -3.44 1.86 -18.55
N VAL A 37 -3.71 2.22 -19.81
CA VAL A 37 -4.56 1.43 -20.71
C VAL A 37 -3.96 0.05 -20.98
N LYS A 38 -2.63 -0.03 -21.24
CA LYS A 38 -1.95 -1.32 -21.41
C LYS A 38 -2.05 -2.21 -20.16
N LYS A 39 -1.92 -1.64 -18.97
CA LYS A 39 -2.09 -2.37 -17.70
C LYS A 39 -3.53 -2.87 -17.50
N SER A 40 -4.54 -2.05 -17.79
CA SER A 40 -5.94 -2.48 -17.73
C SER A 40 -6.24 -3.62 -18.70
N ILE A 41 -5.67 -3.59 -19.92
CA ILE A 41 -5.80 -4.69 -20.89
C ILE A 41 -5.14 -5.97 -20.37
N ASP A 42 -3.95 -5.85 -19.78
CA ASP A 42 -3.21 -6.98 -19.25
C ASP A 42 -3.95 -7.64 -18.07
N TRP A 43 -4.43 -6.83 -17.13
CA TRP A 43 -5.26 -7.27 -16.02
C TRP A 43 -6.56 -7.95 -16.49
N PHE A 44 -7.21 -7.38 -17.50
CA PHE A 44 -8.41 -7.99 -18.09
C PHE A 44 -8.09 -9.33 -18.75
N CYS A 45 -6.94 -9.46 -19.41
CA CYS A 45 -6.51 -10.71 -20.02
C CYS A 45 -6.23 -11.80 -18.98
N ASP A 46 -5.72 -11.43 -17.80
CA ASP A 46 -5.34 -12.37 -16.73
C ASP A 46 -6.54 -12.75 -15.84
N THR A 47 -7.35 -11.77 -15.45
CA THR A 47 -8.41 -11.95 -14.44
C THR A 47 -9.83 -12.02 -15.01
N ALA A 48 -10.00 -11.74 -16.30
CA ALA A 48 -11.30 -11.51 -16.95
C ALA A 48 -12.17 -10.39 -16.29
N THR A 49 -11.60 -9.60 -15.38
CA THR A 49 -12.27 -8.47 -14.73
C THR A 49 -11.83 -7.15 -15.34
N LEU A 50 -12.79 -6.24 -15.52
CA LEU A 50 -12.54 -4.95 -16.13
C LEU A 50 -12.47 -3.89 -15.04
N ILE A 51 -11.28 -3.36 -14.80
CA ILE A 51 -11.04 -2.28 -13.84
C ILE A 51 -10.78 -1.00 -14.63
N ASP A 52 -11.51 0.07 -14.27
CA ASP A 52 -11.38 1.36 -14.93
C ASP A 52 -9.96 1.94 -14.76
N PRO A 53 -9.35 2.55 -15.79
CA PRO A 53 -8.03 3.17 -15.66
C PRO A 53 -7.99 4.30 -14.60
N LYS A 54 -9.12 4.93 -14.25
CA LYS A 54 -9.19 5.85 -13.10
C LYS A 54 -9.04 5.11 -11.77
N GLU A 55 -9.68 3.94 -11.65
CA GLU A 55 -9.56 3.06 -10.48
C GLU A 55 -8.14 2.49 -10.36
N PHE A 56 -7.42 2.29 -11.47
CA PHE A 56 -6.00 1.88 -11.43
C PHE A 56 -5.07 2.90 -10.75
N SER A 57 -5.40 4.20 -10.76
CA SER A 57 -4.63 5.21 -10.02
C SER A 57 -4.85 5.07 -8.51
N ALA A 58 -6.09 4.80 -8.10
CA ALA A 58 -6.45 4.56 -6.69
C ALA A 58 -5.93 3.19 -6.19
N ILE A 59 -5.99 2.15 -7.02
CA ILE A 59 -5.52 0.81 -6.70
C ILE A 59 -3.99 0.76 -6.69
N ASN A 60 -3.26 1.47 -7.57
CA ASN A 60 -1.81 1.60 -7.44
C ASN A 60 -1.40 2.41 -6.21
N SER A 61 -2.29 3.23 -5.65
CA SER A 61 -2.00 3.91 -4.38
C SER A 61 -2.12 2.92 -3.22
N LYS A 62 -3.19 2.11 -3.19
CA LYS A 62 -3.41 1.09 -2.14
C LYS A 62 -2.48 -0.13 -2.25
N ALA A 63 -2.26 -0.68 -3.44
CA ALA A 63 -1.37 -1.82 -3.67
C ALA A 63 0.12 -1.46 -3.47
N LYS A 64 0.47 -0.16 -3.53
CA LYS A 64 1.82 0.33 -3.22
C LYS A 64 2.00 0.68 -1.74
N GLU A 65 0.96 0.51 -0.92
CA GLU A 65 1.04 0.58 0.55
C GLU A 65 1.11 -0.83 1.19
N GLU A 66 0.61 -1.86 0.53
CA GLU A 66 0.61 -3.25 1.04
C GLU A 66 1.99 -3.95 1.03
N GLY A 67 3.03 -3.29 0.51
CA GLY A 67 4.40 -3.86 0.42
C GLY A 67 5.52 -2.85 0.61
N LYS A 68 5.25 -1.68 1.20
CA LYS A 68 6.33 -0.78 1.62
C LYS A 68 6.74 -1.14 3.04
N PRO A 69 8.05 -1.14 3.36
CA PRO A 69 8.49 -1.23 4.74
C PRO A 69 7.85 -0.09 5.52
N ALA A 70 6.86 -0.42 6.34
CA ALA A 70 6.17 0.56 7.16
C ALA A 70 7.01 0.75 8.42
N GLN A 71 7.61 1.93 8.55
CA GLN A 71 8.35 2.33 9.74
C GLN A 71 7.55 3.40 10.48
N GLU A 72 7.26 3.15 11.76
CA GLU A 72 6.57 4.07 12.64
C GLU A 72 7.36 4.25 13.95
N ASP A 73 7.56 5.50 14.36
CA ASP A 73 8.16 5.84 15.63
C ASP A 73 7.08 5.96 16.71
N PHE A 74 7.14 5.14 17.77
CA PHE A 74 6.20 5.15 18.88
C PHE A 74 6.93 5.33 20.21
N ASN A 75 6.73 6.46 20.90
CA ASN A 75 7.35 6.77 22.19
C ASN A 75 8.90 6.60 22.21
N GLY A 76 9.55 6.90 21.07
CA GLY A 76 11.00 6.75 20.89
C GLY A 76 11.45 5.35 20.48
N TYR A 77 10.51 4.42 20.24
CA TYR A 77 10.78 3.09 19.73
C TYR A 77 10.43 2.98 18.25
N GLN A 78 11.33 2.39 17.47
CA GLN A 78 11.14 2.20 16.03
C GLN A 78 10.41 0.88 15.76
N LEU A 79 9.15 0.98 15.36
CA LEU A 79 8.37 -0.15 14.87
C LEU A 79 8.59 -0.26 13.37
N LYS A 80 8.94 -1.45 12.91
CA LYS A 80 9.17 -1.74 11.50
C LYS A 80 8.30 -2.92 11.07
N ASN A 81 7.81 -2.86 9.85
CA ASN A 81 7.11 -3.96 9.22
C ASN A 81 7.55 -4.07 7.77
N ASP A 82 8.42 -5.03 7.50
CA ASP A 82 8.96 -5.29 6.16
C ASP A 82 8.04 -6.17 5.30
N THR A 83 7.03 -6.82 5.90
CA THR A 83 6.23 -7.85 5.24
C THR A 83 4.83 -7.36 4.84
N GLY A 84 4.40 -6.21 5.36
CA GLY A 84 3.03 -5.70 5.17
C GLY A 84 1.96 -6.45 5.97
N ASP A 85 2.30 -7.56 6.63
CA ASP A 85 1.37 -8.35 7.43
C ASP A 85 1.01 -7.64 8.74
N VAL A 86 -0.25 -7.77 9.16
CA VAL A 86 -0.77 -7.14 10.40
C VAL A 86 0.00 -7.57 11.64
N ASN A 87 0.54 -8.80 11.66
CA ASN A 87 1.34 -9.37 12.75
C ASN A 87 2.85 -9.39 12.45
N GLY A 88 3.27 -8.85 11.31
CA GLY A 88 4.67 -8.77 10.88
C GLY A 88 5.46 -7.62 11.50
N TRP A 89 4.89 -6.87 12.44
CA TRP A 89 5.58 -5.76 13.07
C TRP A 89 6.64 -6.26 14.06
N TYR A 90 7.78 -5.59 14.09
CA TYR A 90 8.82 -5.82 15.07
C TYR A 90 9.41 -4.51 15.58
N CYS A 91 9.93 -4.55 16.80
CA CYS A 91 10.52 -3.41 17.47
C CYS A 91 11.62 -3.89 18.41
N PHE A 92 12.73 -3.13 18.50
CA PHE A 92 13.72 -3.33 19.54
C PHE A 92 13.30 -2.58 20.80
N PHE A 93 12.99 -3.32 21.86
CA PHE A 93 12.54 -2.78 23.13
C PHE A 93 13.45 -3.27 24.26
N ASN A 94 14.13 -2.34 24.93
CA ASN A 94 15.02 -2.62 26.07
C ASN A 94 16.05 -3.75 25.78
N GLY A 95 16.68 -3.72 24.61
CA GLY A 95 17.65 -4.73 24.17
C GLY A 95 17.04 -6.06 23.73
N ARG A 96 15.71 -6.20 23.70
CA ARG A 96 15.02 -7.39 23.21
C ARG A 96 14.20 -7.08 21.97
N LEU A 97 14.24 -7.97 20.98
CA LEU A 97 13.37 -7.88 19.81
C LEU A 97 11.98 -8.40 20.17
N ILE A 98 10.97 -7.55 20.08
CA ILE A 98 9.57 -7.93 20.21
C ILE A 98 8.94 -7.95 18.82
N LYS A 99 8.19 -8.99 18.51
CA LYS A 99 7.48 -9.18 17.24
C LYS A 99 6.00 -9.48 17.50
N GLY A 100 5.12 -9.00 16.62
CA GLY A 100 3.68 -9.25 16.72
C GLY A 100 2.87 -8.15 16.04
N GLY A 101 1.58 -8.09 16.37
CA GLY A 101 0.71 -7.03 15.86
C GLY A 101 1.12 -5.65 16.38
N LYS A 102 1.00 -4.62 15.55
CA LYS A 102 1.26 -3.21 15.91
C LYS A 102 0.63 -2.84 17.26
N LEU A 103 -0.65 -3.17 17.43
CA LEU A 103 -1.41 -2.89 18.66
C LEU A 103 -0.84 -3.59 19.90
N ALA A 104 -0.38 -4.84 19.74
CA ALA A 104 0.20 -5.61 20.83
C ALA A 104 1.55 -5.04 21.28
N ILE A 105 2.38 -4.62 20.32
CA ILE A 105 3.67 -3.97 20.59
C ILE A 105 3.46 -2.64 21.31
N GLN A 106 2.55 -1.79 20.83
CA GLN A 106 2.21 -0.51 21.49
C GLN A 106 1.75 -0.72 22.93
N LYS A 107 0.82 -1.64 23.14
CA LYS A 107 0.27 -1.94 24.47
C LYS A 107 1.34 -2.48 25.44
N HIS A 108 2.31 -3.25 24.93
CA HIS A 108 3.43 -3.74 25.73
C HIS A 108 4.36 -2.60 26.18
N ILE A 109 4.69 -1.69 25.26
CA ILE A 109 5.50 -0.50 25.53
C ILE A 109 4.81 0.38 26.57
N GLU A 110 3.52 0.66 26.41
CA GLU A 110 2.74 1.47 27.35
C GLU A 110 2.67 0.84 28.74
N ALA A 111 2.40 -0.47 28.82
CA ALA A 111 2.36 -1.19 30.08
C ALA A 111 3.70 -1.12 30.82
N TYR A 112 4.81 -1.24 30.09
CA TYR A 112 6.15 -1.11 30.67
C TYR A 112 6.43 0.31 31.19
N LEU A 113 6.07 1.35 30.43
CA LEU A 113 6.23 2.73 30.88
C LEU A 113 5.42 3.03 32.14
N LEU A 114 4.18 2.52 32.20
CA LEU A 114 3.33 2.65 33.39
C LEU A 114 3.94 1.93 34.61
N ALA A 115 4.49 0.73 34.40
CA ALA A 115 5.13 -0.04 35.47
C ALA A 115 6.40 0.65 35.98
N LYS A 116 7.22 1.19 35.06
CA LYS A 116 8.44 1.94 35.41
C LYS A 116 8.12 3.18 36.24
N GLN A 117 7.13 3.98 35.82
CA GLN A 117 6.72 5.18 36.55
C GLN A 117 6.22 4.86 37.97
N LYS A 118 5.45 3.77 38.14
CA LYS A 118 5.01 3.32 39.47
C LYS A 118 6.18 2.86 40.35
N ALA A 119 7.16 2.16 39.79
CA ALA A 119 8.34 1.71 40.51
C ALA A 119 9.20 2.90 40.99
N GLU A 120 9.39 3.93 40.15
CA GLU A 120 10.13 5.14 40.49
C GLU A 120 9.42 5.95 41.61
N GLN A 121 8.09 6.06 41.57
CA GLN A 121 7.33 6.73 42.63
C GLN A 121 7.38 6.00 43.98
N GLN A 122 7.52 4.66 43.97
CA GLN A 122 7.67 3.87 45.20
C GLN A 122 9.08 3.97 45.79
N GLN A 123 10.10 4.20 44.96
CA GLN A 123 11.48 4.43 45.41
C GLN A 123 11.66 5.82 46.04
N ILE A 124 11.01 6.85 45.49
CA ILE A 124 11.10 8.24 45.99
C ILE A 124 10.35 8.42 47.33
N LYS A 125 9.36 7.57 47.62
CA LYS A 125 8.59 7.61 48.87
C LYS A 125 9.18 6.80 50.03
N LYS A 126 10.36 6.18 49.84
CA LYS A 126 11.05 5.38 50.85
C LYS A 126 12.24 6.15 51.41
#